data_AF-A0A1G8LN63-F1
#
_entry.id   AF-A0A1G8LN63-F1
#
_cell.length_a   1.000
_cell.length_b   1.000
_cell.length_c   1.000
_cell.angle_alpha   90.00
_cell.angle_beta   90.00
_cell.angle_gamma   90.00
#
_symmetry.space_group_name_H-M   'P 1'
#
loop_
_entity.id
_entity.type
_entity.pdbx_description
1 polymer ?
#
loop_
_entity_poly.entity_id
_entity_poly.type
_entity_poly.pdbx_seq_one_letter_code
_entity_poly.pdbx_strand_id
1 'polypeptide(L)'
;MAFYGADIEQLKHLSKSLAGGSEKLSGNAREIDALISKGSFWHGQDAKQFSADWHSRFRPLLEKASQGLADASKSALRNADEQEKGSGASGGGIGTAAAVGAAGPGLQGPGGGPTPEEILEKYQVSDAETTEWPGDWDPLRLVVDQRTVTEKEAELLNGLGPIELNDFKGIHDDAFSEADSRFPSSDRNDDHNDAFRHAYWNALMTREFGVDWAEDYATAHEQLPGNPGPREAMDLYNNEVGRNIAAAHPDASPEELADLVEEAVRNGDTVVVGGDLLPHPSNEIRPEQTGDAGNAPPADGHDPEFNDESRTTS
;
A
#
# COMPACT_ATOMS: atom_id res chain seq x y z
N MET A 1 -17.62 6.10 -19.32
CA MET A 1 -17.52 7.38 -18.59
C MET A 1 -16.08 7.84 -18.70
N ALA A 2 -15.81 9.15 -18.82
CA ALA A 2 -14.44 9.64 -18.94
C ALA A 2 -13.70 9.39 -17.63
N PHE A 3 -12.54 8.73 -17.72
CA PHE A 3 -11.58 8.54 -16.64
C PHE A 3 -11.19 9.93 -16.11
N TYR A 4 -11.59 10.24 -14.88
CA TYR A 4 -11.13 11.45 -14.19
C TYR A 4 -9.88 11.06 -13.41
N GLY A 5 -8.71 11.22 -14.05
CA GLY A 5 -7.45 11.32 -13.31
C GLY A 5 -7.52 12.51 -12.33
N ALA A 6 -6.62 12.52 -11.34
CA ALA A 6 -6.56 13.64 -10.40
C ALA A 6 -6.32 14.96 -11.15
N ASP A 7 -6.92 16.04 -10.68
CA ASP A 7 -6.75 17.34 -11.32
C ASP A 7 -5.30 17.83 -11.11
N ILE A 8 -4.51 17.82 -12.19
CA ILE A 8 -3.09 18.23 -12.21
C ILE A 8 -2.90 19.63 -11.59
N GLU A 9 -3.83 20.56 -11.84
CA GLU A 9 -3.75 21.92 -11.29
C GLU A 9 -4.03 21.92 -9.78
N GLN A 10 -4.94 21.06 -9.31
CA GLN A 10 -5.19 20.89 -7.88
C GLN A 10 -3.98 20.26 -7.17
N LEU A 11 -3.31 19.29 -7.79
CA LEU A 11 -2.08 18.69 -7.27
C LEU A 11 -0.94 19.72 -7.20
N LYS A 12 -0.72 20.51 -8.25
CA LYS A 12 0.27 21.61 -8.25
C LYS A 12 -0.06 22.67 -7.19
N HIS A 13 -1.34 23.00 -6.99
CA HIS A 13 -1.77 23.92 -5.93
C HIS A 13 -1.57 23.36 -4.52
N LEU A 14 -1.88 22.08 -4.31
CA LEU A 14 -1.64 21.37 -3.05
C LEU A 14 -0.15 21.35 -2.73
N SER A 15 0.70 20.97 -3.70
CA SER A 15 2.16 20.99 -3.58
C SER A 15 2.66 22.36 -3.10
N LYS A 16 2.20 23.45 -3.72
CA LYS A 16 2.59 24.81 -3.33
C LYS A 16 2.13 25.17 -1.91
N SER A 17 0.94 24.74 -1.52
CA SER A 17 0.39 24.99 -0.18
C SER A 17 1.19 24.26 0.90
N LEU A 18 1.57 23.01 0.63
CA LEU A 18 2.40 22.17 1.51
C LEU A 18 3.81 22.76 1.66
N ALA A 19 4.45 23.16 0.55
CA ALA A 19 5.75 23.85 0.59
C ALA A 19 5.70 25.13 1.42
N GLY A 20 4.68 25.97 1.19
CA GLY A 20 4.49 27.19 1.97
C GLY A 20 4.23 26.93 3.45
N GLY A 21 3.54 25.83 3.79
CA GLY A 21 3.34 25.39 5.17
C GLY A 21 4.65 24.95 5.83
N SER A 22 5.47 24.16 5.12
CA SER A 22 6.80 23.75 5.56
C SER A 22 7.70 24.95 5.88
N GLU A 23 7.81 25.90 4.95
CA GLU A 23 8.65 27.09 5.13
C GLU A 23 8.21 27.92 6.35
N LYS A 24 6.89 28.05 6.57
CA LYS A 24 6.34 28.75 7.73
C LYS A 24 6.68 28.05 9.04
N LEU A 25 6.54 26.72 9.12
CA LEU A 25 6.89 25.97 10.33
C LEU A 25 8.39 26.08 10.63
N SER A 26 9.24 25.90 9.62
CA SER A 26 10.69 26.09 9.73
C SER A 26 11.06 27.52 10.17
N GLY A 27 10.36 28.52 9.64
CA GLY A 27 10.53 29.92 10.03
C GLY A 27 10.17 30.16 11.49
N ASN A 28 8.99 29.70 11.92
CA ASN A 28 8.51 29.84 13.29
C ASN A 28 9.42 29.12 14.29
N ALA A 29 9.92 27.93 13.95
CA ALA A 29 10.85 27.21 14.81
C ALA A 29 12.15 28.00 15.03
N ARG A 30 12.72 28.60 13.99
CA ARG A 30 13.90 29.47 14.10
C ARG A 30 13.63 30.74 14.92
N GLU A 31 12.44 31.32 14.77
CA GLU A 31 12.05 32.50 15.55
C GLU A 31 11.93 32.19 17.04
N ILE A 32 11.27 31.08 17.39
CA ILE A 32 11.14 30.62 18.78
C ILE A 32 12.53 30.30 19.37
N ASP A 33 13.38 29.59 18.63
CA ASP A 33 14.76 29.27 19.03
C ASP A 33 15.58 30.55 19.33
N ALA A 34 15.43 31.58 18.49
CA ALA A 34 16.06 32.88 18.70
C ALA A 34 15.47 33.62 19.92
N LEU A 35 14.16 33.55 20.17
CA LEU A 35 13.51 34.16 21.33
C LEU A 35 13.95 33.50 22.64
N ILE A 36 14.06 32.17 22.66
CA ILE A 36 14.56 31.41 23.82
C ILE A 36 16.03 31.77 24.07
N SER A 37 16.85 31.79 23.02
CA SER A 37 18.29 32.08 23.13
C SER A 37 18.57 33.52 23.56
N LYS A 38 17.77 34.49 23.09
CA LYS A 38 17.90 35.92 23.41
C LYS A 38 17.16 36.33 24.68
N GLY A 39 16.38 35.43 25.29
CA GLY A 39 15.38 35.70 26.32
C GLY A 39 15.95 36.16 27.66
N SER A 40 16.61 37.32 27.70
CA SER A 40 17.11 37.99 28.91
C SER A 40 16.00 38.60 29.78
N PHE A 41 14.73 38.35 29.46
CA PHE A 41 13.57 38.94 30.15
C PHE A 41 12.70 37.91 30.87
N TRP A 42 12.84 36.61 30.55
CA TRP A 42 12.08 35.52 31.15
C TRP A 42 13.02 34.58 31.90
N HIS A 43 12.96 34.63 33.23
CA HIS A 43 13.82 33.86 34.12
C HIS A 43 12.99 33.04 35.10
N GLY A 44 13.55 31.94 35.59
CA GLY A 44 12.92 31.09 36.60
C GLY A 44 13.02 29.61 36.23
N GLN A 45 12.40 28.76 37.06
CA GLN A 45 12.36 27.32 36.83
C GLN A 45 11.56 26.99 35.55
N ASP A 46 10.44 27.65 35.33
CA ASP A 46 9.57 27.42 34.16
C ASP A 46 10.28 27.75 32.84
N ALA A 47 11.05 28.85 32.81
CA ALA A 47 11.83 29.24 31.64
C ALA A 47 12.90 28.17 31.28
N LYS A 48 13.54 27.58 32.29
CA LYS A 48 14.50 26.48 32.10
C LYS A 48 13.81 25.21 31.63
N GLN A 49 12.66 24.87 32.22
CA GLN A 49 11.88 23.70 31.87
C GLN A 49 11.40 23.78 30.42
N PHE A 50 10.80 24.92 30.03
CA PHE A 50 10.36 25.14 28.67
C PHE A 50 11.52 25.11 27.67
N SER A 51 12.67 25.72 28.01
CA SER A 51 13.86 25.64 27.15
C SER A 51 14.32 24.19 26.98
N ALA A 52 14.34 23.39 28.04
CA ALA A 52 14.68 21.97 27.94
C ALA A 52 13.67 21.19 27.09
N ASP A 53 12.37 21.39 27.29
CA ASP A 53 11.30 20.74 26.51
C ASP A 53 11.33 21.18 25.04
N TRP A 54 11.65 22.45 24.76
CA TRP A 54 11.82 22.97 23.41
C TRP A 54 12.91 22.22 22.65
N HIS A 55 14.11 22.14 23.22
CA HIS A 55 15.25 21.51 22.54
C HIS A 55 15.10 19.98 22.43
N SER A 56 14.47 19.34 23.41
CA SER A 56 14.37 17.88 23.45
C SER A 56 13.14 17.31 22.74
N ARG A 57 12.04 18.08 22.66
CA ARG A 57 10.74 17.56 22.17
C ARG A 57 10.14 18.42 21.06
N PHE A 58 9.91 19.71 21.31
CA PHE A 58 9.09 20.52 20.41
C PHE A 58 9.81 20.90 19.12
N ARG A 59 11.08 21.28 19.19
CA ARG A 59 11.86 21.66 18.01
C ARG A 59 12.06 20.48 17.05
N PRO A 60 12.54 19.29 17.50
CA PRO A 60 12.63 18.13 16.62
C PRO A 60 11.28 17.76 15.98
N LEU A 61 10.19 17.90 16.72
CA LEU A 61 8.83 17.61 16.21
C LEU A 61 8.40 18.61 15.12
N LEU A 62 8.65 19.91 15.31
CA LEU A 62 8.38 20.93 14.29
C LEU A 62 9.27 20.75 13.05
N GLU A 63 10.54 20.40 13.23
CA GLU A 63 11.46 20.10 12.13
C GLU A 63 10.98 18.87 11.34
N LYS A 64 10.59 17.78 12.02
CA LYS A 64 10.01 16.57 11.39
C LYS A 64 8.72 16.90 10.63
N ALA A 65 7.81 17.69 11.20
CA ALA A 65 6.58 18.09 10.54
C ALA A 65 6.84 18.98 9.30
N SER A 66 7.78 19.93 9.41
CA SER A 66 8.21 20.77 8.28
C SER A 66 8.80 19.92 7.15
N GLN A 67 9.65 18.96 7.49
CA GLN A 67 10.22 18.03 6.50
C GLN A 67 9.12 17.20 5.83
N GLY A 68 8.18 16.63 6.60
CA GLY A 68 7.05 15.88 6.05
C GLY A 68 6.18 16.70 5.09
N LEU A 69 5.91 17.97 5.39
CA LEU A 69 5.20 18.86 4.45
C LEU A 69 6.01 19.16 3.19
N ALA A 70 7.33 19.33 3.30
CA ALA A 70 8.19 19.56 2.13
C ALA A 70 8.27 18.32 1.23
N ASP A 71 8.26 17.14 1.82
CA ASP A 71 8.33 15.87 1.12
C ASP A 71 6.99 15.55 0.45
N ALA A 72 5.86 15.70 1.16
CA ALA A 72 4.53 15.61 0.57
C ALA A 72 4.30 16.63 -0.57
N SER A 73 4.89 17.83 -0.46
CA SER A 73 4.89 18.81 -1.56
C SER A 73 5.57 18.29 -2.82
N LYS A 74 6.72 17.62 -2.69
CA LYS A 74 7.43 17.02 -3.83
C LYS A 74 6.66 15.83 -4.41
N SER A 75 6.02 14.99 -3.59
CA SER A 75 5.17 13.90 -4.08
C SER A 75 3.97 14.42 -4.87
N ALA A 76 3.22 15.39 -4.33
CA ALA A 76 2.10 15.99 -5.07
C ALA A 76 2.54 16.58 -6.43
N LEU A 77 3.77 17.10 -6.53
CA LEU A 77 4.32 17.57 -7.79
C LEU A 77 4.71 16.42 -8.74
N ARG A 78 5.35 15.36 -8.22
CA ARG A 78 5.69 14.16 -9.01
C ARG A 78 4.44 13.50 -9.59
N ASN A 79 3.40 13.31 -8.78
CA ASN A 79 2.12 12.73 -9.24
C ASN A 79 1.47 13.60 -10.32
N ALA A 80 1.58 14.93 -10.20
CA ALA A 80 1.10 15.85 -11.23
C ALA A 80 1.89 15.69 -12.54
N ASP A 81 3.21 15.54 -12.46
CA ASP A 81 4.10 15.35 -13.61
C ASP A 81 3.89 13.99 -14.30
N GLU A 82 3.60 12.95 -13.53
CA GLU A 82 3.28 11.60 -14.05
C GLU A 82 1.97 11.59 -14.80
N GLN A 83 0.92 12.22 -14.25
CA GLN A 83 -0.37 12.35 -14.95
C GLN A 83 -0.28 13.21 -16.20
N GLU A 84 0.59 14.23 -16.21
CA GLU A 84 0.88 15.04 -17.39
C GLU A 84 1.55 14.20 -18.50
N LYS A 85 2.50 13.31 -18.14
CA LYS A 85 3.16 12.40 -19.07
C LYS A 85 2.22 11.31 -19.60
N GLY A 86 1.42 10.68 -18.75
CA GLY A 86 0.44 9.66 -19.14
C GLY A 86 -0.63 10.22 -20.09
N SER A 87 -1.10 11.44 -19.84
CA SER A 87 -2.05 12.13 -20.71
C SER A 87 -1.47 12.50 -22.09
N GLY A 88 -0.14 12.67 -22.19
CA GLY A 88 0.56 13.02 -23.43
C GLY A 88 0.89 11.84 -24.36
N ALA A 89 0.78 10.60 -23.88
CA ALA A 89 1.15 9.38 -24.61
C ALA A 89 0.00 8.74 -25.42
N SER A 90 -1.15 9.42 -25.52
CA SER A 90 -2.30 8.98 -26.32
C SER A 90 -2.06 9.15 -27.83
N GLY A 91 -1.09 8.39 -28.37
CA GLY A 91 -0.69 8.50 -29.78
C GLY A 91 0.46 7.58 -30.20
N GLY A 92 0.42 6.31 -29.84
CA GLY A 92 1.39 5.32 -30.33
C GLY A 92 0.76 3.94 -30.39
N GLY A 93 0.56 3.42 -31.60
CA GLY A 93 -0.11 2.15 -31.83
C GLY A 93 0.55 0.97 -31.11
N ILE A 94 -0.31 0.09 -30.59
CA ILE A 94 0.02 -1.20 -30.00
C ILE A 94 0.85 -2.00 -31.00
N GLY A 95 2.16 -2.03 -30.79
CA GLY A 95 3.03 -3.02 -31.38
C GLY A 95 2.81 -4.32 -30.62
N THR A 96 2.23 -5.32 -31.28
CA THR A 96 2.11 -6.69 -30.75
C THR A 96 3.50 -7.21 -30.37
N ALA A 97 3.89 -7.07 -29.11
CA ALA A 97 4.97 -7.83 -28.52
C ALA A 97 4.40 -9.23 -28.25
N ALA A 98 4.98 -10.22 -28.92
CA ALA A 98 4.61 -11.60 -28.78
C ALA A 98 4.70 -12.01 -27.31
N ALA A 99 3.66 -12.72 -26.84
CA ALA A 99 3.63 -13.42 -25.58
C ALA A 99 4.91 -14.26 -25.41
N VAL A 100 5.84 -13.74 -24.63
CA VAL A 100 6.83 -14.54 -23.93
C VAL A 100 6.15 -14.95 -22.64
N GLY A 101 5.79 -16.22 -22.55
CA GLY A 101 5.06 -16.78 -21.41
C GLY A 101 5.75 -16.38 -20.10
N ALA A 102 5.03 -15.59 -19.31
CA ALA A 102 5.37 -15.34 -17.94
C ALA A 102 5.35 -16.70 -17.22
N ALA A 103 6.52 -17.13 -16.76
CA ALA A 103 6.60 -18.16 -15.77
C ALA A 103 6.15 -17.53 -14.44
N GLY A 104 4.83 -17.44 -14.25
CA GLY A 104 4.26 -17.44 -12.91
C GLY A 104 4.58 -18.77 -12.21
N PRO A 105 4.22 -18.94 -10.93
CA PRO A 105 4.32 -20.23 -10.28
C PRO A 105 3.58 -21.23 -11.17
N GLY A 106 4.30 -22.25 -11.66
CA GLY A 106 3.99 -22.91 -12.92
C GLY A 106 2.54 -23.39 -13.07
N LEU A 107 1.77 -22.72 -13.93
CA LEU A 107 0.49 -23.22 -14.43
C LEU A 107 0.67 -23.72 -15.86
N GLN A 108 1.10 -24.99 -16.00
CA GLN A 108 1.16 -25.68 -17.29
C GLN A 108 -0.08 -26.56 -17.51
N GLY A 109 -0.99 -26.08 -18.35
CA GLY A 109 -2.02 -26.89 -19.02
C GLY A 109 -3.21 -27.33 -18.15
N PRO A 110 -4.27 -27.89 -18.77
CA PRO A 110 -5.47 -28.32 -18.06
C PRO A 110 -5.11 -29.52 -17.19
N GLY A 111 -4.90 -29.27 -15.89
CA GLY A 111 -4.51 -30.25 -14.87
C GLY A 111 -3.13 -30.04 -14.22
N GLY A 112 -2.52 -28.85 -14.30
CA GLY A 112 -1.17 -28.59 -13.76
C GLY A 112 -1.01 -27.47 -12.73
N GLY A 113 -2.08 -26.82 -12.29
CA GLY A 113 -2.05 -25.83 -11.21
C GLY A 113 -2.28 -26.42 -9.83
N PRO A 114 -1.94 -25.68 -8.74
CA PRO A 114 -2.25 -26.15 -7.39
C PRO A 114 -3.77 -26.28 -7.24
N THR A 115 -4.22 -27.33 -6.56
CA THR A 115 -5.65 -27.49 -6.27
C THR A 115 -6.11 -26.44 -5.26
N PRO A 116 -7.42 -26.15 -5.17
CA PRO A 116 -7.97 -25.27 -4.14
C PRO A 116 -7.55 -25.66 -2.72
N GLU A 117 -7.44 -26.96 -2.44
CA GLU A 117 -6.95 -27.47 -1.16
C GLU A 117 -5.44 -27.24 -0.97
N GLU A 118 -4.64 -27.40 -2.01
CA GLU A 118 -3.19 -27.11 -1.94
C GLU A 118 -2.94 -25.61 -1.72
N ILE A 119 -3.76 -24.73 -2.32
CA ILE A 119 -3.71 -23.29 -2.06
C ILE A 119 -4.11 -23.01 -0.61
N LEU A 120 -5.23 -23.58 -0.15
CA LEU A 120 -5.68 -23.41 1.24
C LEU A 120 -4.62 -23.90 2.24
N GLU A 121 -3.94 -25.01 1.98
CA GLU A 121 -2.91 -25.55 2.87
C GLU A 121 -1.62 -24.72 2.86
N LYS A 122 -1.20 -24.25 1.68
CA LYS A 122 0.08 -23.55 1.52
C LYS A 122 0.03 -22.11 2.00
N TYR A 123 -1.07 -21.41 1.74
CA TYR A 123 -1.20 -19.98 1.98
C TYR A 123 -1.94 -19.74 3.30
N GLN A 124 -1.26 -19.98 4.42
CA GLN A 124 -1.77 -19.72 5.76
C GLN A 124 -0.68 -19.14 6.65
N VAL A 125 -0.97 -18.05 7.36
CA VAL A 125 -0.05 -17.42 8.29
C VAL A 125 -0.65 -17.37 9.69
N SER A 126 0.20 -17.43 10.71
CA SER A 126 -0.26 -17.34 12.08
C SER A 126 -0.70 -15.92 12.43
N ASP A 127 -1.75 -15.79 13.24
CA ASP A 127 -2.19 -14.51 13.83
C ASP A 127 -1.01 -13.81 14.53
N ALA A 128 -0.81 -12.53 14.23
CA ALA A 128 0.21 -11.69 14.87
C ALA A 128 -0.36 -10.81 15.98
N GLU A 129 0.54 -10.30 16.83
CA GLU A 129 0.19 -9.22 17.76
C GLU A 129 -0.12 -7.93 16.98
N THR A 130 -1.12 -7.18 17.46
CA THR A 130 -1.60 -5.95 16.82
C THR A 130 -1.27 -4.72 17.66
N THR A 131 -1.10 -3.58 16.99
CA THR A 131 -0.88 -2.28 17.60
C THR A 131 -1.69 -1.19 16.90
N GLU A 132 -1.86 -0.06 17.58
CA GLU A 132 -2.51 1.12 17.00
C GLU A 132 -1.47 2.00 16.31
N TRP A 133 -1.61 2.15 15.00
CA TRP A 133 -0.70 2.93 14.17
C TRP A 133 -1.44 4.07 13.43
N PRO A 134 -0.91 5.31 13.40
CA PRO A 134 0.25 5.76 14.15
C PRO A 134 0.01 5.74 15.66
N GLY A 135 1.07 5.52 16.44
CA GLY A 135 0.99 5.46 17.90
C GLY A 135 0.43 6.75 18.51
N ASP A 136 -0.07 6.68 19.75
CA ASP A 136 -0.90 7.76 20.31
C ASP A 136 -0.26 9.15 20.31
N TRP A 137 1.06 9.21 20.39
CA TRP A 137 1.86 10.43 20.43
C TRP A 137 2.65 10.68 19.14
N ASP A 138 2.39 9.90 18.09
CA ASP A 138 3.06 10.04 16.80
C ASP A 138 2.58 11.31 16.07
N PRO A 139 3.50 12.20 15.62
CA PRO A 139 3.14 13.35 14.80
C PRO A 139 2.34 13.03 13.53
N LEU A 140 2.47 11.81 12.99
CA LEU A 140 1.70 11.34 11.83
C LEU A 140 0.18 11.35 12.09
N ARG A 141 -0.27 11.28 13.36
CA ARG A 141 -1.69 11.39 13.73
C ARG A 141 -2.36 12.70 13.30
N LEU A 142 -1.59 13.71 12.91
CA LEU A 142 -2.12 14.98 12.39
C LEU A 142 -2.60 14.86 10.93
N VAL A 143 -2.17 13.82 10.20
CA VAL A 143 -2.39 13.67 8.75
C VAL A 143 -2.79 12.25 8.34
N VAL A 144 -2.64 11.26 9.22
CA VAL A 144 -3.02 9.87 9.04
C VAL A 144 -3.93 9.45 10.19
N ASP A 145 -5.07 8.86 9.87
CA ASP A 145 -5.98 8.32 10.87
C ASP A 145 -5.36 7.09 11.54
N GLN A 146 -5.58 6.96 12.85
CA GLN A 146 -5.13 5.80 13.61
C GLN A 146 -5.97 4.58 13.22
N ARG A 147 -5.29 3.45 13.04
CA ARG A 147 -5.88 2.16 12.71
C ARG A 147 -5.12 1.04 13.41
N THR A 148 -5.82 -0.06 13.68
CA THR A 148 -5.20 -1.30 14.14
C THR A 148 -4.46 -1.96 12.98
N VAL A 149 -3.19 -2.29 13.18
CA VAL A 149 -2.31 -2.99 12.23
C VAL A 149 -1.51 -4.04 13.00
N THR A 150 -0.85 -4.98 12.33
CA THR A 150 0.10 -5.87 13.00
C THR A 150 1.34 -5.11 13.46
N GLU A 151 2.05 -5.62 14.47
CA GLU A 151 3.30 -4.99 14.92
C GLU A 151 4.34 -4.89 13.80
N LYS A 152 4.35 -5.88 12.90
CA LYS A 152 5.24 -5.90 11.75
C LYS A 152 4.86 -4.86 10.69
N GLU A 153 3.57 -4.70 10.38
CA GLU A 153 3.10 -3.60 9.53
C GLU A 153 3.53 -2.23 10.10
N ALA A 154 3.35 -2.03 11.40
CA ALA A 154 3.78 -0.79 12.06
C ALA A 154 5.29 -0.57 11.97
N GLU A 155 6.11 -1.63 12.14
CA GLU A 155 7.57 -1.56 11.95
C GLU A 155 7.92 -1.09 10.54
N LEU A 156 7.33 -1.71 9.51
CA LEU A 156 7.60 -1.39 8.10
C LEU A 156 7.15 0.03 7.74
N LEU A 157 5.95 0.44 8.16
CA LEU A 157 5.44 1.79 7.93
C LEU A 157 6.26 2.87 8.63
N ASN A 158 6.80 2.57 9.82
CA ASN A 158 7.70 3.50 10.51
C ASN A 158 9.07 3.62 9.83
N GLY A 159 9.46 2.64 9.03
CA GLY A 159 10.65 2.67 8.17
C GLY A 159 10.51 3.59 6.97
N LEU A 160 9.27 3.89 6.55
CA LEU A 160 8.98 4.75 5.41
C LEU A 160 9.13 6.24 5.77
N GLY A 161 9.77 6.99 4.86
CA GLY A 161 9.77 8.44 4.87
C GLY A 161 8.39 9.02 4.53
N PRO A 162 8.18 10.33 4.73
CA PRO A 162 6.88 10.97 4.47
C PRO A 162 6.41 10.88 3.02
N ILE A 163 7.36 10.86 2.08
CA ILE A 163 7.10 10.64 0.65
C ILE A 163 6.54 9.24 0.44
N GLU A 164 7.26 8.23 0.92
CA GLU A 164 6.92 6.83 0.71
C GLU A 164 5.61 6.46 1.41
N LEU A 165 5.33 7.04 2.58
CA LEU A 165 4.03 6.92 3.25
C LEU A 165 2.87 7.49 2.42
N ASN A 166 3.10 8.62 1.74
CA ASN A 166 2.10 9.19 0.85
C ASN A 166 1.90 8.30 -0.39
N ASP A 167 2.99 7.78 -0.95
CA ASP A 167 2.97 6.94 -2.13
C ASP A 167 2.29 5.59 -1.81
N PHE A 168 2.56 5.01 -0.63
CA PHE A 168 1.86 3.83 -0.08
C PHE A 168 0.35 4.07 0.08
N LYS A 169 -0.05 5.22 0.61
CA LYS A 169 -1.47 5.58 0.71
C LYS A 169 -2.13 5.71 -0.67
N GLY A 170 -1.45 6.35 -1.62
CA GLY A 170 -1.93 6.47 -3.00
C GLY A 170 -2.12 5.11 -3.66
N ILE A 171 -1.16 4.21 -3.49
CA ILE A 171 -1.20 2.82 -3.98
C ILE A 171 -2.43 2.07 -3.46
N HIS A 172 -2.74 2.21 -2.17
CA HIS A 172 -3.97 1.64 -1.59
C HIS A 172 -5.21 2.24 -2.26
N ASP A 173 -5.33 3.57 -2.33
CA ASP A 173 -6.51 4.23 -2.90
C ASP A 173 -6.72 3.89 -4.39
N ASP A 174 -5.63 3.82 -5.16
CA ASP A 174 -5.64 3.44 -6.58
C ASP A 174 -6.09 1.98 -6.77
N ALA A 175 -5.62 1.05 -5.93
CA ALA A 175 -6.01 -0.35 -6.01
C ALA A 175 -7.52 -0.55 -5.77
N PHE A 176 -8.07 0.12 -4.74
CA PHE A 176 -9.51 0.09 -4.48
C PHE A 176 -10.32 0.71 -5.62
N SER A 177 -9.89 1.87 -6.14
CA SER A 177 -10.57 2.57 -7.22
C SER A 177 -10.60 1.75 -8.52
N GLU A 178 -9.46 1.17 -8.91
CA GLU A 178 -9.37 0.34 -10.12
C GLU A 178 -10.15 -0.97 -9.98
N ALA A 179 -10.13 -1.60 -8.80
CA ALA A 179 -10.94 -2.79 -8.52
C ALA A 179 -12.44 -2.50 -8.71
N ASP A 180 -12.94 -1.42 -8.08
CA ASP A 180 -14.34 -0.99 -8.19
C ASP A 180 -14.76 -0.68 -9.64
N SER A 181 -13.83 -0.16 -10.44
CA SER A 181 -14.06 0.18 -11.85
C SER A 181 -14.11 -1.06 -12.75
N ARG A 182 -13.14 -1.97 -12.61
CA ARG A 182 -12.93 -3.12 -13.51
C ARG A 182 -13.78 -4.34 -13.12
N PHE A 183 -14.01 -4.53 -11.83
CA PHE A 183 -14.80 -5.62 -11.26
C PHE A 183 -15.83 -5.07 -10.25
N PRO A 184 -16.89 -4.37 -10.69
CA PRO A 184 -17.86 -3.82 -9.78
C PRO A 184 -18.56 -4.91 -8.94
N SER A 185 -18.51 -4.78 -7.62
CA SER A 185 -19.15 -5.69 -6.68
C SER A 185 -19.86 -4.93 -5.56
N SER A 186 -20.92 -5.54 -5.01
CA SER A 186 -21.62 -5.04 -3.82
C SER A 186 -21.01 -5.52 -2.50
N ASP A 187 -20.30 -6.65 -2.51
CA ASP A 187 -19.68 -7.26 -1.32
C ASP A 187 -18.19 -6.93 -1.23
N ARG A 188 -17.49 -6.88 -2.38
CA ARG A 188 -16.06 -6.54 -2.55
C ARG A 188 -15.07 -7.45 -1.82
N ASN A 189 -15.55 -8.45 -1.11
CA ASN A 189 -14.75 -9.43 -0.38
C ASN A 189 -14.89 -10.78 -1.06
N ASP A 190 -13.83 -11.58 -1.01
CA ASP A 190 -13.79 -12.98 -1.44
C ASP A 190 -14.06 -13.20 -2.95
N ASP A 191 -14.18 -12.11 -3.74
CA ASP A 191 -14.63 -12.11 -5.12
C ASP A 191 -13.58 -11.55 -6.11
N HIS A 192 -13.95 -11.38 -7.38
CA HIS A 192 -13.03 -10.86 -8.40
C HIS A 192 -12.56 -9.43 -8.14
N ASN A 193 -13.35 -8.62 -7.44
CA ASN A 193 -12.93 -7.27 -7.03
C ASN A 193 -11.79 -7.39 -6.02
N ASP A 194 -11.96 -8.26 -5.04
CA ASP A 194 -10.96 -8.54 -4.02
C ASP A 194 -9.68 -9.11 -4.61
N ALA A 195 -9.81 -10.13 -5.46
CA ALA A 195 -8.69 -10.75 -6.14
C ALA A 195 -7.88 -9.76 -6.99
N PHE A 196 -8.57 -8.89 -7.75
CA PHE A 196 -7.91 -7.82 -8.49
C PHE A 196 -7.23 -6.83 -7.55
N ARG A 197 -7.92 -6.40 -6.49
CA ARG A 197 -7.42 -5.40 -5.54
C ARG A 197 -6.13 -5.86 -4.87
N HIS A 198 -6.09 -7.09 -4.36
CA HIS A 198 -4.90 -7.67 -3.71
C HIS A 198 -3.73 -7.82 -4.68
N ALA A 199 -3.98 -8.36 -5.87
CA ALA A 199 -2.95 -8.50 -6.89
C ALA A 199 -2.42 -7.15 -7.39
N TYR A 200 -3.30 -6.18 -7.66
CA TYR A 200 -2.86 -4.88 -8.16
C TYR A 200 -2.17 -4.05 -7.07
N TRP A 201 -2.65 -4.10 -5.83
CA TRP A 201 -1.98 -3.51 -4.68
C TRP A 201 -0.54 -4.03 -4.52
N ASN A 202 -0.35 -5.35 -4.61
CA ASN A 202 0.99 -5.95 -4.56
C ASN A 202 1.86 -5.62 -5.78
N ALA A 203 1.27 -5.51 -6.97
CA ALA A 203 2.00 -5.08 -8.16
C ALA A 203 2.54 -3.65 -8.01
N LEU A 204 1.70 -2.74 -7.50
CA LEU A 204 2.08 -1.35 -7.24
C LEU A 204 3.13 -1.23 -6.12
N MET A 205 2.95 -1.94 -5.01
CA MET A 205 3.95 -1.98 -3.93
C MET A 205 5.29 -2.55 -4.41
N THR A 206 5.28 -3.58 -5.25
CA THR A 206 6.50 -4.17 -5.82
C THR A 206 7.24 -3.17 -6.70
N ARG A 207 6.51 -2.40 -7.52
CA ARG A 207 7.10 -1.36 -8.36
C ARG A 207 7.74 -0.24 -7.52
N GLU A 208 7.08 0.18 -6.45
CA GLU A 208 7.51 1.33 -5.65
C GLU A 208 8.57 0.99 -4.60
N PHE A 209 8.37 -0.10 -3.86
CA PHE A 209 9.16 -0.47 -2.68
C PHE A 209 10.01 -1.73 -2.88
N GLY A 210 9.84 -2.42 -4.01
CA GLY A 210 10.51 -3.69 -4.30
C GLY A 210 9.74 -4.92 -3.80
N VAL A 211 10.11 -6.08 -4.35
CA VAL A 211 9.40 -7.34 -4.12
C VAL A 211 9.43 -7.79 -2.67
N ASP A 212 10.59 -7.68 -2.00
CA ASP A 212 10.77 -8.13 -0.62
C ASP A 212 9.94 -7.29 0.36
N TRP A 213 9.88 -5.97 0.15
CA TRP A 213 9.08 -5.08 0.98
C TRP A 213 7.59 -5.35 0.80
N ALA A 214 7.15 -5.50 -0.46
CA ALA A 214 5.75 -5.81 -0.77
C ALA A 214 5.31 -7.14 -0.17
N GLU A 215 6.18 -8.16 -0.22
CA GLU A 215 5.93 -9.46 0.38
C GLU A 215 5.82 -9.39 1.90
N ASP A 216 6.79 -8.77 2.57
CA ASP A 216 6.79 -8.63 4.03
C ASP A 216 5.56 -7.84 4.50
N TYR A 217 5.21 -6.73 3.83
CA TYR A 217 4.05 -5.92 4.20
C TYR A 217 2.75 -6.70 3.99
N ALA A 218 2.55 -7.29 2.81
CA ALA A 218 1.33 -8.03 2.50
C ALA A 218 1.17 -9.24 3.43
N THR A 219 2.24 -9.99 3.68
CA THR A 219 2.21 -11.12 4.62
C THR A 219 1.85 -10.66 6.03
N ALA A 220 2.47 -9.58 6.51
CA ALA A 220 2.13 -9.00 7.81
C ALA A 220 0.69 -8.46 7.89
N HIS A 221 0.12 -8.00 6.77
CA HIS A 221 -1.27 -7.56 6.68
C HIS A 221 -2.24 -8.75 6.85
N GLU A 222 -1.93 -9.88 6.23
CA GLU A 222 -2.76 -11.08 6.33
C GLU A 222 -2.72 -11.73 7.73
N GLN A 223 -1.66 -11.49 8.52
CA GLN A 223 -1.58 -11.95 9.93
C GLN A 223 -2.54 -11.22 10.90
N LEU A 224 -3.44 -10.35 10.42
CA LEU A 224 -4.44 -9.71 11.26
C LEU A 224 -5.39 -10.76 11.88
N PRO A 225 -5.56 -10.79 13.22
CA PRO A 225 -6.33 -11.84 13.86
C PRO A 225 -7.78 -11.93 13.40
N GLY A 226 -8.25 -13.17 13.22
CA GLY A 226 -9.63 -13.47 12.86
C GLY A 226 -9.91 -13.47 11.36
N ASN A 227 -8.87 -13.53 10.52
CA ASN A 227 -9.02 -13.80 9.10
C ASN A 227 -9.45 -15.26 8.88
N PRO A 228 -10.56 -15.54 8.17
CA PRO A 228 -10.93 -16.91 7.84
C PRO A 228 -9.91 -17.52 6.88
N GLY A 229 -9.54 -18.79 7.11
CA GLY A 229 -8.48 -19.46 6.32
C GLY A 229 -8.65 -19.36 4.80
N PRO A 230 -9.84 -19.58 4.21
CA PRO A 230 -10.04 -19.44 2.76
C PRO A 230 -9.80 -18.03 2.21
N ARG A 231 -10.12 -16.99 2.99
CA ARG A 231 -9.86 -15.60 2.60
C ARG A 231 -8.38 -15.31 2.65
N GLU A 232 -7.74 -15.64 3.78
CA GLU A 232 -6.29 -15.49 3.94
C GLU A 232 -5.50 -16.18 2.82
N ALA A 233 -5.89 -17.40 2.45
CA ALA A 233 -5.26 -18.13 1.35
C ALA A 233 -5.43 -17.43 0.00
N MET A 234 -6.64 -16.94 -0.27
CA MET A 234 -6.94 -16.20 -1.49
C MET A 234 -6.13 -14.91 -1.56
N ASP A 235 -6.09 -14.14 -0.48
CA ASP A 235 -5.38 -12.87 -0.38
C ASP A 235 -3.87 -13.07 -0.55
N LEU A 236 -3.25 -13.97 0.22
CA LEU A 236 -1.82 -14.28 0.10
C LEU A 236 -1.44 -14.78 -1.30
N TYR A 237 -2.27 -15.65 -1.91
CA TYR A 237 -2.03 -16.15 -3.27
C TYR A 237 -2.10 -15.00 -4.29
N ASN A 238 -3.15 -14.18 -4.23
CA ASN A 238 -3.33 -13.07 -5.17
C ASN A 238 -2.28 -11.97 -4.96
N ASN A 239 -1.85 -11.73 -3.72
CA ASN A 239 -0.72 -10.90 -3.37
C ASN A 239 0.55 -11.38 -4.11
N GLU A 240 0.88 -12.67 -4.06
CA GLU A 240 2.02 -13.27 -4.78
C GLU A 240 1.90 -13.11 -6.30
N VAL A 241 0.71 -13.34 -6.88
CA VAL A 241 0.47 -13.13 -8.32
C VAL A 241 0.79 -11.69 -8.72
N GLY A 242 0.33 -10.72 -7.95
CA GLY A 242 0.61 -9.29 -8.16
C GLY A 242 2.10 -8.97 -8.17
N ARG A 243 2.84 -9.46 -7.17
CA ARG A 243 4.30 -9.28 -7.08
C ARG A 243 5.02 -9.88 -8.29
N ASN A 244 4.62 -11.07 -8.71
CA ASN A 244 5.19 -11.76 -9.87
C ASN A 244 4.94 -11.00 -11.18
N ILE A 245 3.74 -10.42 -11.36
CA ILE A 245 3.43 -9.58 -12.53
C ILE A 245 4.35 -8.36 -12.54
N ALA A 246 4.45 -7.60 -11.45
CA ALA A 246 5.32 -6.43 -11.42
C ALA A 246 6.82 -6.78 -11.62
N ALA A 247 7.30 -7.87 -11.03
CA ALA A 247 8.68 -8.33 -11.20
C ALA A 247 9.00 -8.74 -12.65
N ALA A 248 8.04 -9.32 -13.38
CA ALA A 248 8.18 -9.67 -14.79
C ALA A 248 8.09 -8.45 -15.72
N HIS A 249 7.52 -7.35 -15.24
CA HIS A 249 7.25 -6.13 -16.00
C HIS A 249 7.82 -4.87 -15.30
N PRO A 250 9.15 -4.78 -15.09
CA PRO A 250 9.77 -3.75 -14.25
C PRO A 250 9.61 -2.31 -14.79
N ASP A 251 9.34 -2.16 -16.09
CA ASP A 251 9.15 -0.86 -16.75
C ASP A 251 7.66 -0.50 -16.96
N ALA A 252 6.72 -1.34 -16.49
CA ALA A 252 5.30 -1.12 -16.72
C ALA A 252 4.74 0.05 -15.88
N SER A 253 3.89 0.86 -16.51
CA SER A 253 3.13 1.92 -15.83
C SER A 253 2.08 1.32 -14.87
N PRO A 254 1.54 2.11 -13.92
CA PRO A 254 0.39 1.68 -13.11
C PRO A 254 -0.76 1.15 -13.97
N GLU A 255 -1.10 1.84 -15.06
CA GLU A 255 -2.18 1.44 -15.97
C GLU A 255 -1.88 0.14 -16.70
N GLU A 256 -0.63 -0.06 -17.15
CA GLU A 256 -0.20 -1.31 -17.78
C GLU A 256 -0.23 -2.48 -16.78
N LEU A 257 0.19 -2.25 -15.53
CA LEU A 257 0.07 -3.25 -14.46
C LEU A 257 -1.39 -3.58 -14.15
N ALA A 258 -2.27 -2.58 -14.12
CA ALA A 258 -3.70 -2.79 -13.92
C ALA A 258 -4.30 -3.64 -15.05
N ASP A 259 -3.92 -3.39 -16.31
CA ASP A 259 -4.35 -4.18 -17.46
C ASP A 259 -3.85 -5.63 -17.38
N LEU A 260 -2.59 -5.84 -16.98
CA LEU A 260 -2.01 -7.17 -16.78
C LEU A 260 -2.68 -7.94 -15.64
N VAL A 261 -2.99 -7.28 -14.53
CA VAL A 261 -3.70 -7.89 -13.40
C VAL A 261 -5.15 -8.20 -13.78
N GLU A 262 -5.82 -7.33 -14.54
CA GLU A 262 -7.16 -7.63 -15.04
C GLU A 262 -7.15 -8.87 -15.95
N GLU A 263 -6.15 -8.99 -16.83
CA GLU A 263 -5.96 -10.18 -17.66
C GLU A 263 -5.75 -11.44 -16.80
N ALA A 264 -4.90 -11.38 -15.77
CA ALA A 264 -4.66 -12.49 -14.84
C ALA A 264 -5.95 -12.94 -14.14
N VAL A 265 -6.78 -11.99 -13.67
CA VAL A 265 -8.09 -12.30 -13.07
C VAL A 265 -9.07 -12.90 -14.07
N ARG A 266 -9.06 -12.45 -15.34
CA ARG A 266 -9.95 -13.00 -16.36
C ARG A 266 -9.51 -14.38 -16.85
N ASN A 267 -8.21 -14.66 -16.79
CA ASN A 267 -7.63 -15.92 -17.25
C ASN A 267 -7.62 -17.03 -16.19
N GLY A 268 -7.96 -16.71 -14.93
CA GLY A 268 -7.94 -17.68 -13.83
C GLY A 268 -6.57 -17.86 -13.20
N ASP A 269 -5.65 -16.92 -13.41
CA ASP A 269 -4.32 -16.95 -12.80
C ASP A 269 -4.38 -16.52 -11.32
N THR A 270 -5.39 -15.72 -10.95
CA THR A 270 -5.78 -15.41 -9.56
C THR A 270 -6.86 -16.36 -9.06
N VAL A 271 -7.16 -16.31 -7.77
CA VAL A 271 -8.21 -17.12 -7.15
C VAL A 271 -9.26 -16.26 -6.44
N VAL A 272 -10.47 -16.81 -6.33
CA VAL A 272 -11.60 -16.25 -5.55
C VAL A 272 -12.19 -17.36 -4.67
N VAL A 273 -12.90 -17.00 -3.60
CA VAL A 273 -13.52 -18.02 -2.74
C VAL A 273 -14.80 -18.51 -3.42
N GLY A 274 -14.88 -19.82 -3.69
CA GLY A 274 -16.08 -20.47 -4.21
C GLY A 274 -17.15 -20.68 -3.14
N GLY A 275 -18.37 -21.04 -3.56
CA GLY A 275 -19.47 -21.37 -2.64
C GLY A 275 -19.22 -22.60 -1.75
N ASP A 276 -18.17 -23.38 -2.00
CA ASP A 276 -17.66 -24.45 -1.16
C ASP A 276 -16.61 -23.99 -0.13
N LEU A 277 -16.36 -22.68 -0.06
CA LEU A 277 -15.40 -22.02 0.84
C LEU A 277 -13.94 -22.43 0.57
N LEU A 278 -13.60 -22.69 -0.68
CA LEU A 278 -12.22 -22.94 -1.12
C LEU A 278 -11.77 -21.89 -2.16
N PRO A 279 -10.46 -21.57 -2.23
CA PRO A 279 -9.91 -20.66 -3.22
C PRO A 279 -9.80 -21.34 -4.59
N HIS A 280 -10.70 -21.02 -5.52
CA HIS A 280 -10.73 -21.57 -6.88
C HIS A 280 -10.19 -20.56 -7.90
N PRO A 281 -9.64 -21.02 -9.03
CA PRO A 281 -9.29 -20.14 -10.15
C PRO A 281 -10.43 -19.18 -10.50
N SER A 282 -10.10 -17.91 -10.62
CA SER A 282 -11.09 -16.83 -10.76
C SER A 282 -11.96 -16.97 -12.01
N ASN A 283 -11.50 -17.64 -13.07
CA ASN A 283 -12.32 -17.89 -14.27
C ASN A 283 -13.28 -19.10 -14.15
N GLU A 284 -13.17 -19.91 -13.09
CA GLU A 284 -14.04 -21.07 -12.85
C GLU A 284 -15.29 -20.70 -12.02
N ILE A 285 -15.18 -19.64 -11.21
CA ILE A 285 -16.26 -19.13 -10.37
C ILE A 285 -16.82 -17.86 -11.01
N ARG A 286 -18.15 -17.83 -11.22
CA ARG A 286 -18.80 -16.58 -11.65
C ARG A 286 -18.97 -15.64 -10.45
N PRO A 287 -19.00 -14.31 -10.66
CA PRO A 287 -19.19 -13.35 -9.57
C PRO A 287 -20.40 -13.65 -8.67
N GLU A 288 -21.51 -14.16 -9.22
CA GLU A 288 -22.70 -14.53 -8.44
C GLU A 288 -22.59 -15.85 -7.66
N GLN A 289 -21.46 -16.56 -7.80
CA GLN A 289 -21.19 -17.87 -7.20
C GLN A 289 -20.05 -17.83 -6.17
N THR A 290 -19.50 -16.64 -5.88
CA THR A 290 -18.51 -16.48 -4.83
C THR A 290 -19.11 -16.79 -3.47
N GLY A 291 -18.29 -17.38 -2.61
CA GLY A 291 -18.65 -17.70 -1.24
C GLY A 291 -18.40 -16.52 -0.30
N ASP A 292 -18.81 -16.68 0.95
CA ASP A 292 -18.46 -15.79 2.05
C ASP A 292 -17.58 -16.59 3.02
N ALA A 293 -16.27 -16.30 2.99
CA ALA A 293 -15.28 -16.99 3.79
C ALA A 293 -15.49 -16.77 5.29
N GLY A 294 -16.25 -15.76 5.71
CA GLY A 294 -16.63 -15.53 7.12
C GLY A 294 -17.38 -16.71 7.77
N ASN A 295 -17.88 -17.66 6.96
CA ASN A 295 -18.52 -18.88 7.43
C ASN A 295 -17.54 -20.06 7.63
N ALA A 296 -16.29 -19.91 7.22
CA ALA A 296 -15.25 -20.92 7.39
C ALA A 296 -14.60 -20.84 8.78
N PRO A 297 -14.13 -21.97 9.33
CA PRO A 297 -13.26 -21.93 10.50
C PRO A 297 -11.91 -21.29 10.15
N PRO A 298 -11.19 -20.72 11.14
CA PRO A 298 -9.77 -20.41 10.98
C PRO A 298 -9.00 -21.67 10.58
N ALA A 299 -7.95 -21.52 9.79
CA ALA A 299 -7.01 -22.59 9.52
C ALA A 299 -5.71 -22.36 10.31
N ASP A 300 -4.97 -23.45 10.56
CA ASP A 300 -3.71 -23.36 11.29
C ASP A 300 -2.64 -22.78 10.36
N GLY A 301 -2.22 -21.55 10.62
CA GLY A 301 -1.16 -20.88 9.86
C GLY A 301 0.24 -21.13 10.40
N HIS A 302 1.24 -20.79 9.59
CA HIS A 302 2.65 -20.88 9.95
C HIS A 302 3.25 -19.49 10.24
N ASP A 303 4.24 -19.43 11.14
CA ASP A 303 5.00 -18.19 11.37
C ASP A 303 5.81 -17.86 10.10
N PRO A 304 5.59 -16.70 9.45
CA PRO A 304 6.33 -16.31 8.26
C PRO A 304 7.77 -15.87 8.60
N GLU A 305 8.68 -16.08 7.65
CA GLU A 305 10.04 -15.53 7.73
C GLU A 305 10.07 -14.15 7.03
N PHE A 306 10.32 -13.09 7.80
CA PHE A 306 10.43 -11.72 7.26
C PHE A 306 11.88 -11.39 6.88
N ASN A 307 12.05 -10.62 5.81
CA ASN A 307 13.37 -10.13 5.40
C ASN A 307 13.84 -8.98 6.31
N ASP A 308 15.04 -9.09 6.88
CA ASP A 308 15.62 -7.99 7.69
C ASP A 308 15.92 -6.72 6.86
N GLU A 309 16.05 -6.84 5.54
CA GLU A 309 16.35 -5.74 4.61
C GLU A 309 15.12 -4.87 4.28
N SER A 310 13.89 -5.34 4.54
CA SER A 310 12.65 -4.58 4.29
C SER A 310 12.43 -3.42 5.28
N ARG A 311 13.27 -3.30 6.32
CA ARG A 311 13.15 -2.27 7.37
C ARG A 311 13.37 -0.84 6.89
N THR A 312 13.99 -0.65 5.73
CA THR A 312 14.24 0.68 5.16
C THR A 312 14.15 0.61 3.64
N THR A 313 13.23 1.35 3.04
CA THR A 313 13.29 1.66 1.61
C THR A 313 14.47 2.62 1.39
N SER A 314 15.30 2.36 0.38
CA SER A 314 16.62 3.01 0.19
C SER A 314 16.55 4.42 -0.39
#